data_AF-A0A945C349-F1
#
_entry.id   AF-A0A945C349-F1
#
_cell.length_a   1.000
_cell.length_b   1.000
_cell.length_c   1.000
_cell.angle_alpha   90.00
_cell.angle_beta   90.00
_cell.angle_gamma   90.00
#
_symmetry.space_group_name_H-M   'P 1'
#
loop_
_entity.id
_entity.type
_entity.pdbx_description
1 polymer ?
#
loop_
_entity_poly.entity_id
_entity_poly.type
_entity_poly.pdbx_seq_one_letter_code
_entity_poly.pdbx_strand_id
1 'polypeptide(L)'
;MNRFILLSLIITLFIASCSKGDDNQEEIIVDEFEQIYSCVSYDDLLDPKNTNQDDLIQYWTKFVEDVKCSRGGPDYSELNPSLNIFFEYRSAAQITAGVTPDHIAYSTFTGYCNDSRVNVGVLYNEWTEKNLLQRLWIMYHEFGHDVYKYEHSNDPADIMYPSSTRSDIDLNDFIEAKDRMLKRSFPGIRYISCPGE
;
A
#
# COMPACT_ATOMS: atom_id res chain seq x y z
N MET A 1 25.15 -38.11 59.80
CA MET A 1 24.38 -37.27 60.74
C MET A 1 23.04 -36.91 60.10
N ASN A 2 21.99 -37.53 60.65
CA ASN A 2 20.58 -37.16 60.71
C ASN A 2 19.98 -36.26 59.62
N ARG A 3 19.19 -36.87 58.74
CA ARG A 3 18.05 -36.22 58.07
C ARG A 3 16.77 -36.67 58.79
N PHE A 4 16.21 -35.77 59.59
CA PHE A 4 14.89 -35.88 60.22
C PHE A 4 13.97 -34.87 59.47
N ILE A 5 12.88 -35.32 58.82
CA ILE A 5 11.50 -35.37 59.35
C ILE A 5 10.86 -33.96 59.31
N LEU A 6 9.67 -33.64 58.77
CA LEU A 6 8.43 -34.37 58.50
C LEU A 6 7.43 -33.43 57.76
N LEU A 7 6.39 -34.01 57.13
CA LEU A 7 4.98 -33.54 57.00
C LEU A 7 4.70 -32.17 56.31
N SER A 8 3.70 -31.98 55.44
CA SER A 8 2.28 -32.26 55.69
C SER A 8 1.45 -32.36 54.39
N LEU A 9 0.49 -33.29 54.44
CA LEU A 9 -0.71 -33.47 53.61
C LEU A 9 -1.72 -32.31 53.81
N ILE A 10 -2.63 -32.08 52.84
CA ILE A 10 -4.03 -31.50 52.88
C ILE A 10 -4.34 -31.03 51.42
N ILE A 11 -5.11 -31.71 50.54
CA ILE A 11 -6.56 -32.03 50.47
C ILE A 11 -7.40 -30.71 50.48
N THR A 12 -8.13 -30.24 49.44
CA THR A 12 -9.32 -30.83 48.77
C THR A 12 -9.83 -29.92 47.62
N LEU A 13 -10.43 -30.57 46.60
CA LEU A 13 -11.63 -30.27 45.75
C LEU A 13 -12.20 -28.83 45.69
N PHE A 14 -12.65 -28.32 44.53
CA PHE A 14 -13.86 -28.79 43.82
C PHE A 14 -13.74 -28.74 42.28
N ILE A 15 -13.88 -29.92 41.66
CA ILE A 15 -14.26 -30.07 40.25
C ILE A 15 -15.79 -29.96 40.21
N ALA A 16 -16.32 -28.85 39.72
CA ALA A 16 -17.72 -28.74 39.39
C ALA A 16 -17.93 -29.41 38.02
N SER A 17 -18.55 -30.58 38.02
CA SER A 17 -19.04 -31.27 36.84
C SER A 17 -20.35 -30.64 36.36
N CYS A 18 -20.39 -30.22 35.10
CA CYS A 18 -21.57 -30.02 34.22
C CYS A 18 -21.04 -29.57 32.86
N SER A 19 -21.51 -29.96 31.67
CA SER A 19 -22.38 -31.01 31.14
C SER A 19 -22.29 -30.83 29.62
N LYS A 20 -22.07 -31.92 28.86
CA LYS A 20 -22.35 -32.09 27.41
C LYS A 20 -22.34 -30.83 26.52
N GLY A 21 -21.26 -30.70 25.76
CA GLY A 21 -21.20 -29.98 24.49
C GLY A 21 -19.94 -30.48 23.79
N ASP A 22 -20.10 -31.17 22.67
CA ASP A 22 -19.00 -31.64 21.83
C ASP A 22 -18.45 -30.43 21.06
N ASP A 23 -17.79 -29.52 21.77
CA ASP A 23 -17.08 -28.41 21.16
C ASP A 23 -15.68 -28.90 20.82
N ASN A 24 -15.55 -29.48 19.62
CA ASN A 24 -14.30 -29.39 18.89
C ASN A 24 -13.99 -27.89 18.74
N GLN A 25 -13.20 -27.36 19.68
CA GLN A 25 -12.46 -26.14 19.42
C GLN A 25 -11.44 -26.52 18.35
N GLU A 26 -11.84 -26.37 17.09
CA GLU A 26 -10.90 -26.26 15.99
C GLU A 26 -9.94 -25.13 16.38
N GLU A 27 -8.71 -25.51 16.71
CA GLU A 27 -7.61 -24.59 16.92
C GLU A 27 -7.48 -23.81 15.60
N ILE A 28 -7.93 -22.54 15.60
CA ILE A 28 -7.78 -21.66 14.44
C ILE A 28 -6.28 -21.41 14.31
N ILE A 29 -5.62 -22.18 13.44
CA ILE A 29 -4.27 -21.88 13.01
C ILE A 29 -4.39 -20.60 12.19
N VAL A 30 -4.17 -19.46 12.85
CA VAL A 30 -3.99 -18.17 12.17
C VAL A 30 -2.67 -18.28 11.45
N ASP A 31 -2.71 -18.46 10.13
CA ASP A 31 -1.53 -18.38 9.28
C ASP A 31 -1.00 -16.94 9.39
N GLU A 32 0.12 -16.78 10.09
CA GLU A 32 0.74 -15.47 10.31
C GLU A 32 1.40 -15.03 9.01
N PHE A 33 0.89 -13.95 8.41
CA PHE A 33 1.46 -13.40 7.18
C PHE A 33 2.91 -12.97 7.43
N GLU A 34 3.88 -13.68 6.84
CA GLU A 34 5.29 -13.34 6.91
C GLU A 34 5.62 -12.25 5.87
N GLN A 35 5.69 -11.00 6.33
CA GLN A 35 6.05 -9.88 5.47
C GLN A 35 7.55 -9.90 5.13
N ILE A 36 7.88 -9.68 3.86
CA ILE A 36 9.26 -9.46 3.44
C ILE A 36 9.79 -8.09 3.92
N TYR A 37 11.11 -7.94 3.91
CA TYR A 37 11.76 -6.72 4.39
C TYR A 37 11.36 -5.49 3.56
N SER A 38 10.91 -4.44 4.24
CA SER A 38 10.79 -3.08 3.74
C SER A 38 11.50 -2.14 4.69
N CYS A 39 12.22 -1.13 4.18
CA CYS A 39 12.88 -0.14 5.02
C CYS A 39 11.92 0.90 5.62
N VAL A 40 10.65 0.87 5.21
CA VAL A 40 9.55 1.66 5.77
C VAL A 40 8.41 0.72 6.18
N SER A 41 7.71 1.04 7.27
CA SER A 41 6.44 0.40 7.64
C SER A 41 5.27 1.07 6.90
N TYR A 42 4.27 0.26 6.57
CA TYR A 42 3.00 0.66 5.96
C TYR A 42 1.81 0.52 6.92
N ASP A 43 2.05 0.18 8.20
CA ASP A 43 0.99 -0.07 9.17
C ASP A 43 0.06 1.14 9.35
N ASP A 44 0.59 2.35 9.19
CA ASP A 44 -0.14 3.61 9.24
C ASP A 44 -1.08 3.82 8.04
N LEU A 45 -0.69 3.32 6.86
CA LEU A 45 -1.47 3.42 5.62
C LEU A 45 -2.37 2.21 5.34
N LEU A 46 -2.11 1.08 6.00
CA LEU A 46 -2.86 -0.16 5.83
C LEU A 46 -3.74 -0.49 7.05
N ASP A 47 -3.79 0.39 8.06
CA ASP A 47 -4.77 0.32 9.15
C ASP A 47 -5.98 1.22 8.89
N PRO A 48 -7.17 0.66 8.60
CA PRO A 48 -8.37 1.45 8.34
C PRO A 48 -8.83 2.33 9.50
N LYS A 49 -8.31 2.14 10.72
CA LYS A 49 -8.60 3.01 11.87
C LYS A 49 -7.73 4.26 11.91
N ASN A 50 -6.52 4.19 11.36
CA ASN A 50 -5.53 5.27 11.45
C ASN A 50 -5.36 6.00 10.11
N THR A 51 -5.56 5.30 9.00
CA THR A 51 -5.40 5.87 7.67
C THR A 51 -6.49 6.89 7.38
N ASN A 52 -6.08 8.13 7.09
CA ASN A 52 -7.01 9.13 6.59
C ASN A 52 -7.32 8.82 5.12
N GLN A 53 -8.51 8.29 4.86
CA GLN A 53 -8.89 7.82 3.53
C GLN A 53 -9.01 8.93 2.48
N ASP A 54 -9.16 10.18 2.94
CA ASP A 54 -9.31 11.37 2.10
C ASP A 54 -8.03 12.22 2.03
N ASP A 55 -6.94 11.79 2.68
CA ASP A 55 -5.64 12.46 2.59
C ASP A 55 -4.76 11.75 1.57
N LEU A 56 -4.65 12.30 0.36
CA LEU A 56 -3.76 11.76 -0.67
C LEU A 56 -2.28 12.06 -0.40
N ILE A 57 -1.97 13.05 0.45
CA ILE A 57 -0.60 13.48 0.74
C ILE A 57 0.14 12.44 1.59
N GLN A 58 -0.56 11.65 2.40
CA GLN A 58 0.06 10.58 3.20
C GLN A 58 0.80 9.55 2.31
N TYR A 59 0.29 9.27 1.10
CA TYR A 59 0.93 8.34 0.16
C TYR A 59 2.20 8.96 -0.44
N TRP A 60 2.18 10.26 -0.72
CA TRP A 60 3.38 10.99 -1.16
C TRP A 60 4.47 10.98 -0.08
N THR A 61 4.10 11.27 1.17
CA THR A 61 5.03 11.20 2.30
C THR A 61 5.68 9.82 2.40
N LYS A 62 4.88 8.75 2.30
CA LYS A 62 5.40 7.37 2.32
C LYS A 62 6.33 7.09 1.14
N PHE A 63 5.97 7.52 -0.07
CA PHE A 63 6.81 7.39 -1.25
C PHE A 63 8.18 8.04 -1.07
N VAL A 64 8.21 9.27 -0.54
CA VAL A 64 9.47 9.98 -0.26
C VAL A 64 10.31 9.25 0.78
N GLU A 65 9.70 8.70 1.85
CA GLU A 65 10.39 7.88 2.84
C GLU A 65 11.04 6.64 2.20
N ASP A 66 10.31 5.94 1.33
CA ASP A 66 10.78 4.75 0.63
C ASP A 66 11.97 5.03 -0.30
N VAL A 67 11.91 6.13 -1.05
CA VAL A 67 13.04 6.56 -1.89
C VAL A 67 14.28 6.84 -1.04
N LYS A 68 14.11 7.62 0.04
CA LYS A 68 15.20 8.00 0.93
C LYS A 68 15.86 6.76 1.54
N CYS A 69 15.08 5.83 2.08
CA CYS A 69 15.62 4.67 2.78
C CYS A 69 16.20 3.60 1.85
N SER A 70 15.64 3.42 0.65
CA SER A 70 16.05 2.33 -0.24
C SER A 70 17.46 2.52 -0.84
N ARG A 71 17.91 3.76 -1.08
CA ARG A 71 19.20 4.03 -1.73
C ARG A 71 19.97 5.24 -1.23
N GLY A 72 19.44 6.00 -0.27
CA GLY A 72 19.86 7.38 -0.07
C GLY A 72 19.58 8.24 -1.31
N GLY A 73 18.45 7.95 -2.00
CA GLY A 73 18.00 8.75 -3.14
C GLY A 73 17.74 10.21 -2.75
N PRO A 74 17.56 11.12 -3.72
CA PRO A 74 17.31 12.52 -3.41
C PRO A 74 16.03 12.68 -2.60
N ASP A 75 15.96 13.75 -1.81
CA ASP A 75 14.72 14.13 -1.16
C ASP A 75 13.73 14.67 -2.22
N TYR A 76 12.80 13.84 -2.67
CA TYR A 76 11.80 14.27 -3.64
C TYR A 76 10.84 15.33 -3.09
N SER A 77 10.72 15.50 -1.76
CA SER A 77 10.02 16.67 -1.22
C SER A 77 10.77 17.98 -1.49
N GLU A 78 12.10 17.94 -1.62
CA GLU A 78 12.91 19.11 -2.00
C GLU A 78 12.96 19.30 -3.51
N LEU A 79 13.05 18.20 -4.27
CA LEU A 79 13.09 18.26 -5.73
C LEU A 79 11.73 18.62 -6.35
N ASN A 80 10.63 18.16 -5.77
CA ASN A 80 9.26 18.41 -6.24
C ASN A 80 8.47 19.30 -5.25
N PRO A 81 8.86 20.57 -5.03
CA PRO A 81 8.23 21.44 -4.04
C PRO A 81 6.77 21.81 -4.38
N SER A 82 6.35 21.63 -5.63
CA SER A 82 5.00 21.94 -6.09
C SER A 82 4.15 20.68 -6.16
N LEU A 83 3.49 20.32 -5.05
CA LEU A 83 2.55 19.20 -5.01
C LEU A 83 1.12 19.66 -5.35
N ASN A 84 0.52 19.05 -6.36
CA ASN A 84 -0.90 19.18 -6.69
C ASN A 84 -1.52 17.77 -6.81
N ILE A 85 -1.84 17.17 -5.67
CA ILE A 85 -2.44 15.85 -5.57
C ILE A 85 -3.86 16.03 -5.03
N PHE A 86 -4.88 15.66 -5.80
CA PHE A 86 -6.26 16.04 -5.51
C PHE A 86 -7.30 15.01 -5.96
N PHE A 87 -8.47 15.07 -5.32
CA PHE A 87 -9.64 14.34 -5.80
C PHE A 87 -10.38 15.13 -6.87
N GLU A 88 -10.74 14.44 -7.94
CA GLU A 88 -11.71 14.86 -8.93
C GLU A 88 -13.03 14.13 -8.72
N TYR A 89 -14.13 14.87 -8.88
CA TYR A 89 -15.48 14.37 -8.68
C TYR A 89 -16.23 14.34 -10.00
N ARG A 90 -16.83 13.20 -10.32
CA ARG A 90 -17.73 13.10 -11.48
C ARG A 90 -18.97 13.95 -11.24
N SER A 91 -19.44 14.63 -12.29
CA SER A 91 -20.73 15.30 -12.24
C SER A 91 -21.87 14.29 -12.09
N ALA A 92 -22.98 14.70 -11.46
CA ALA A 92 -24.17 13.87 -11.33
C ALA A 92 -24.71 13.38 -12.69
N ALA A 93 -24.54 14.18 -13.75
CA ALA A 93 -24.93 13.83 -15.11
C ALA A 93 -24.08 12.67 -15.67
N GLN A 94 -22.74 12.69 -15.46
CA GLN A 94 -21.86 11.59 -15.87
C GLN A 94 -22.18 10.30 -15.12
N ILE A 95 -22.47 10.38 -13.82
CA ILE A 95 -22.87 9.23 -13.00
C ILE A 95 -24.19 8.65 -13.50
N THR A 96 -25.20 9.51 -13.73
CA THR A 96 -26.53 9.08 -14.21
C THR A 96 -26.48 8.49 -15.62
N ALA A 97 -25.59 9.00 -16.47
CA ALA A 97 -25.38 8.48 -17.82
C ALA A 97 -24.59 7.14 -17.85
N GLY A 98 -24.15 6.63 -16.70
CA GLY A 98 -23.38 5.39 -16.63
C GLY A 98 -22.00 5.49 -17.27
N VAL A 99 -21.42 6.70 -17.35
CA VAL A 99 -20.07 6.88 -17.90
C VAL A 99 -19.06 6.30 -16.92
N THR A 100 -18.44 5.19 -17.32
CA THR A 100 -17.35 4.54 -16.58
C THR A 100 -16.01 5.14 -17.01
N PRO A 101 -15.21 5.68 -16.08
CA PRO A 101 -13.84 6.08 -16.38
C PRO A 101 -13.00 4.88 -16.83
N ASP A 102 -12.02 5.13 -17.69
CA ASP A 102 -11.01 4.14 -18.12
C ASP A 102 -9.78 4.11 -17.20
N HIS A 103 -9.73 4.99 -16.20
CA HIS A 103 -8.67 5.11 -15.20
C HIS A 103 -9.23 5.52 -13.83
N ILE A 104 -8.49 5.26 -12.75
CA ILE A 104 -8.85 5.66 -11.38
C ILE A 104 -8.09 6.92 -10.96
N ALA A 105 -6.84 7.02 -11.39
CA ALA A 105 -5.98 8.16 -11.18
C ALA A 105 -5.22 8.45 -12.47
N TYR A 106 -4.64 9.64 -12.56
CA TYR A 106 -3.83 10.04 -13.69
C TYR A 106 -2.81 11.12 -13.31
N SER A 107 -1.63 10.98 -13.87
CA SER A 107 -0.63 12.05 -13.99
C SER A 107 -0.89 12.93 -15.22
N THR A 108 -0.49 14.21 -15.17
CA THR A 108 -0.63 15.13 -16.32
C THR A 108 0.71 15.56 -16.87
N PHE A 109 0.70 16.09 -18.10
CA PHE A 109 1.88 16.70 -18.73
C PHE A 109 2.59 17.72 -17.84
N THR A 110 1.84 18.45 -17.03
CA THR A 110 2.43 19.44 -16.13
C THR A 110 3.10 18.82 -14.90
N GLY A 111 2.83 17.56 -14.57
CA GLY A 111 3.56 16.76 -13.60
C GLY A 111 4.78 16.11 -14.24
N TYR A 112 4.58 15.05 -15.04
CA TYR A 112 5.68 14.24 -15.59
C TYR A 112 6.66 14.97 -16.52
N CYS A 113 6.31 16.14 -17.10
CA CYS A 113 7.27 16.98 -17.85
C CYS A 113 7.75 18.22 -17.09
N ASN A 114 7.62 18.21 -15.76
CA ASN A 114 8.16 19.25 -14.89
C ASN A 114 8.72 18.62 -13.61
N ASP A 115 10.05 18.47 -13.57
CA ASP A 115 10.76 17.83 -12.46
C ASP A 115 10.55 18.51 -11.10
N SER A 116 10.01 19.74 -11.05
CA SER A 116 9.68 20.46 -9.80
C SER A 116 8.25 20.24 -9.29
N ARG A 117 7.44 19.46 -10.00
CA ARG A 117 6.02 19.29 -9.72
C ARG A 117 5.64 17.82 -9.64
N VAL A 118 4.66 17.55 -8.79
CA VAL A 118 3.82 16.35 -8.84
C VAL A 118 2.39 16.82 -9.03
N ASN A 119 1.71 16.29 -10.03
CA ASN A 119 0.36 16.65 -10.42
C ASN A 119 -0.47 15.41 -10.74
N VAL A 120 -1.14 14.89 -9.71
CA VAL A 120 -1.93 13.66 -9.77
C VAL A 120 -3.39 13.95 -9.46
N GLY A 121 -4.28 13.60 -10.38
CA GLY A 121 -5.72 13.59 -10.15
C GLY A 121 -6.22 12.20 -9.80
N VAL A 122 -7.12 12.08 -8.83
CA VAL A 122 -7.71 10.81 -8.41
C VAL A 122 -9.24 10.92 -8.47
N LEU A 123 -9.91 10.02 -9.17
CA LEU A 123 -11.37 9.99 -9.23
C LEU A 123 -11.94 9.47 -7.91
N TYR A 124 -12.59 10.35 -7.15
CA TYR A 124 -13.04 10.06 -5.78
C TYR A 124 -13.94 8.81 -5.71
N ASN A 125 -14.92 8.70 -6.60
CA ASN A 125 -15.85 7.57 -6.56
C ASN A 125 -15.13 6.23 -6.73
N GLU A 126 -14.21 6.14 -7.69
CA GLU A 126 -13.47 4.90 -7.96
C GLU A 126 -12.47 4.60 -6.83
N TRP A 127 -11.87 5.65 -6.25
CA TRP A 127 -10.99 5.56 -5.09
C TRP A 127 -11.67 4.93 -3.88
N THR A 128 -12.93 5.33 -3.60
CA THR A 128 -13.68 4.82 -2.45
C THR A 128 -13.98 3.32 -2.55
N GLU A 129 -13.96 2.74 -3.75
CA GLU A 129 -14.14 1.31 -3.98
C GLU A 129 -12.87 0.48 -3.81
N LYS A 130 -11.70 1.12 -3.67
CA LYS A 130 -10.41 0.44 -3.50
C LYS A 130 -10.09 0.18 -2.04
N ASN A 131 -9.47 -0.96 -1.77
CA ASN A 131 -8.87 -1.23 -0.46
C ASN A 131 -7.58 -0.42 -0.27
N LEU A 132 -7.05 -0.37 0.95
CA LEU A 132 -5.89 0.46 1.28
C LEU A 132 -4.61 0.08 0.51
N LEU A 133 -4.40 -1.22 0.26
CA LEU A 133 -3.25 -1.69 -0.52
C LEU A 133 -3.35 -1.29 -1.99
N GLN A 134 -4.54 -1.40 -2.59
CA GLN A 134 -4.79 -0.94 -3.95
C GLN A 134 -4.58 0.58 -4.07
N ARG A 135 -5.03 1.36 -3.08
CA ARG A 135 -4.80 2.80 -3.01
C ARG A 135 -3.31 3.14 -2.97
N LEU A 136 -2.54 2.42 -2.14
CA LEU A 136 -1.08 2.57 -2.08
C LEU A 136 -0.43 2.28 -3.43
N TRP A 137 -0.80 1.17 -4.08
CA TRP A 137 -0.30 0.79 -5.40
C TRP A 137 -0.63 1.85 -6.47
N ILE A 138 -1.88 2.32 -6.52
CA ILE A 138 -2.33 3.36 -7.46
C ILE A 138 -1.51 4.63 -7.30
N MET A 139 -1.31 5.11 -6.06
CA MET A 139 -0.55 6.34 -5.85
C MET A 139 0.92 6.19 -6.27
N TYR A 140 1.54 5.05 -5.97
CA TYR A 140 2.91 4.78 -6.42
C TYR A 140 3.03 4.69 -7.94
N HIS A 141 2.00 4.17 -8.63
CA HIS A 141 1.93 4.16 -10.09
C HIS A 141 2.02 5.58 -10.65
N GLU A 142 1.16 6.49 -10.19
CA GLU A 142 1.16 7.88 -10.66
C GLU A 142 2.44 8.63 -10.29
N PHE A 143 3.00 8.38 -9.10
CA PHE A 143 4.32 8.92 -8.76
C PHE A 143 5.43 8.38 -9.66
N GLY A 144 5.30 7.16 -10.17
CA GLY A 144 6.21 6.62 -11.18
C GLY A 144 6.22 7.41 -12.48
N HIS A 145 5.05 7.86 -12.93
CA HIS A 145 4.94 8.78 -14.05
C HIS A 145 5.57 10.13 -13.73
N ASP A 146 5.19 10.76 -12.62
CA ASP A 146 5.61 12.14 -12.35
C ASP A 146 7.09 12.28 -11.94
N VAL A 147 7.59 11.35 -11.12
CA VAL A 147 8.94 11.43 -10.53
C VAL A 147 10.00 10.79 -11.41
N TYR A 148 9.66 9.67 -12.05
CA TYR A 148 10.62 8.89 -12.84
C TYR A 148 10.36 8.91 -14.33
N LYS A 149 9.27 9.53 -14.78
CA LYS A 149 8.84 9.56 -16.18
C LYS A 149 8.64 8.16 -16.75
N TYR A 150 8.30 7.16 -15.92
CA TYR A 150 8.11 5.82 -16.45
C TYR A 150 6.88 5.77 -17.37
N GLU A 151 6.98 5.08 -18.49
CA GLU A 151 5.80 4.62 -19.23
C GLU A 151 5.21 3.38 -18.53
N HIS A 152 4.02 2.99 -18.98
CA HIS A 152 3.42 1.72 -18.56
C HIS A 152 4.34 0.52 -18.85
N SER A 153 4.42 -0.41 -17.90
CA SER A 153 5.02 -1.72 -18.10
C SER A 153 4.02 -2.67 -18.79
N ASN A 154 4.54 -3.79 -19.30
CA ASN A 154 3.71 -4.88 -19.84
C ASN A 154 3.54 -6.03 -18.84
N ASP A 155 4.19 -5.98 -17.68
CA ASP A 155 4.21 -7.06 -16.69
C ASP A 155 3.22 -6.74 -15.55
N PRO A 156 2.18 -7.56 -15.33
CA PRO A 156 1.21 -7.39 -14.25
C PRO A 156 1.77 -7.40 -12.83
N ALA A 157 3.03 -7.81 -12.65
CA ALA A 157 3.71 -7.76 -11.35
C ALA A 157 4.33 -6.39 -11.06
N ASP A 158 4.52 -5.52 -12.04
CA ASP A 158 5.15 -4.22 -11.84
C ASP A 158 4.16 -3.14 -11.45
N ILE A 159 4.59 -2.19 -10.61
CA ILE A 159 3.76 -1.04 -10.22
C ILE A 159 3.25 -0.29 -11.46
N MET A 160 4.09 -0.13 -12.48
CA MET A 160 3.75 0.59 -13.72
C MET A 160 2.82 -0.18 -14.67
N TYR A 161 2.27 -1.32 -14.29
CA TYR A 161 1.26 -2.00 -15.10
C TYR A 161 -0.04 -1.18 -15.11
N PRO A 162 -0.67 -0.91 -16.27
CA PRO A 162 -1.79 0.02 -16.38
C PRO A 162 -3.10 -0.46 -15.72
N SER A 163 -3.14 -1.70 -15.21
CA SER A 163 -4.28 -2.21 -14.47
C SER A 163 -3.90 -2.40 -13.00
N SER A 164 -4.08 -1.33 -12.22
CA SER A 164 -3.82 -1.24 -10.78
C SER A 164 -4.93 -1.83 -9.91
N THR A 165 -5.91 -2.54 -10.51
CA THR A 165 -7.12 -3.04 -9.84
C THR A 165 -7.05 -4.52 -9.48
N ARG A 166 -5.88 -5.14 -9.57
CA ARG A 166 -5.67 -6.52 -9.14
C ARG A 166 -6.07 -6.67 -7.67
N SER A 167 -7.04 -7.54 -7.40
CA SER A 167 -7.53 -7.82 -6.05
C SER A 167 -6.78 -8.96 -5.38
N ASP A 168 -5.89 -9.62 -6.12
CA ASP A 168 -5.09 -10.76 -5.70
C ASP A 168 -3.68 -10.38 -5.22
N ILE A 169 -3.34 -9.09 -5.20
CA ILE A 169 -2.07 -8.59 -4.69
C ILE A 169 -2.06 -8.58 -3.16
N ASP A 170 -0.94 -8.98 -2.57
CA ASP A 170 -0.65 -8.80 -1.15
C ASP A 170 0.44 -7.75 -0.90
N LEU A 171 0.78 -7.54 0.38
CA LEU A 171 1.79 -6.55 0.75
C LEU A 171 3.20 -6.94 0.27
N ASN A 172 3.51 -8.24 0.17
CA ASN A 172 4.80 -8.70 -0.33
C ASN A 172 4.91 -8.41 -1.83
N ASP A 173 3.85 -8.66 -2.61
CA ASP A 173 3.80 -8.28 -4.02
C ASP A 173 4.08 -6.78 -4.21
N PHE A 174 3.45 -5.94 -3.39
CA PHE A 174 3.69 -4.50 -3.41
C PHE A 174 5.14 -4.16 -3.09
N ILE A 175 5.71 -4.73 -2.02
CA ILE A 175 7.09 -4.46 -1.61
C ILE A 175 8.07 -4.85 -2.73
N GLU A 176 7.90 -6.02 -3.35
CA GLU A 176 8.75 -6.46 -4.45
C GLU A 176 8.64 -5.55 -5.67
N ALA A 177 7.42 -5.20 -6.06
CA ALA A 177 7.15 -4.35 -7.22
C ALA A 177 7.68 -2.92 -7.01
N LYS A 178 7.47 -2.36 -5.82
CA LYS A 178 8.05 -1.09 -5.37
C LYS A 178 9.56 -1.14 -5.45
N ASP A 179 10.18 -2.17 -4.89
CA ASP A 179 11.62 -2.32 -4.90
C ASP A 179 12.18 -2.32 -6.32
N ARG A 180 11.54 -3.04 -7.26
CA ARG A 180 11.93 -3.02 -8.68
C ARG A 180 11.74 -1.65 -9.32
N MET A 181 10.61 -0.98 -9.07
CA MET A 181 10.30 0.37 -9.56
C MET A 181 11.38 1.36 -9.12
N LEU A 182 11.68 1.39 -7.81
CA LEU A 182 12.73 2.21 -7.26
C LEU A 182 14.07 1.80 -7.88
N LYS A 183 14.36 0.49 -8.00
CA LYS A 183 15.60 -0.12 -8.57
C LYS A 183 15.80 0.13 -10.05
N ARG A 184 14.79 0.66 -10.74
CA ARG A 184 14.78 0.78 -12.20
C ARG A 184 15.11 -0.55 -12.86
N SER A 185 14.69 -1.65 -12.23
CA SER A 185 15.15 -3.00 -12.54
C SER A 185 14.02 -3.89 -13.06
N PHE A 186 12.93 -3.29 -13.53
CA PHE A 186 11.85 -4.03 -14.15
C PHE A 186 12.06 -4.15 -15.68
N PRO A 187 11.69 -5.30 -16.29
CA PRO A 187 11.95 -5.55 -17.70
C PRO A 187 11.22 -4.58 -18.63
N GLY A 188 11.90 -4.12 -19.68
CA GLY A 188 11.26 -3.30 -20.72
C GLY A 188 10.90 -1.88 -20.28
N ILE A 189 11.56 -1.36 -19.24
CA ILE A 189 11.43 0.01 -18.77
C ILE A 189 11.55 1.02 -19.91
N ARG A 190 10.56 1.90 -20.00
CA ARG A 190 10.47 2.98 -20.99
C ARG A 190 10.14 4.28 -20.28
N TYR A 191 10.44 5.39 -20.94
CA TYR A 191 10.33 6.71 -20.37
C TYR A 191 9.50 7.62 -21.26
N ILE A 192 8.59 8.37 -20.63
CA ILE A 192 7.80 9.42 -21.27
C ILE A 192 8.78 10.48 -21.78
N SER A 193 8.64 10.82 -23.07
CA SER A 193 9.44 11.88 -23.69
C SER A 193 8.76 13.23 -23.50
N CYS A 194 9.51 14.20 -22.99
CA CYS A 194 9.04 15.56 -22.81
C CYS A 194 9.62 16.51 -23.88
N PRO A 195 8.82 17.37 -24.51
CA PRO A 195 9.32 18.34 -25.47
C PRO A 195 10.37 19.27 -24.85
N GLY A 196 11.53 19.37 -25.50
CA GLY A 196 12.61 20.26 -25.07
C GLY A 196 13.66 19.62 -24.16
N GLU A 197 13.56 18.31 -23.91
CA GLU A 197 14.65 17.48 -23.37
C GLU A 197 15.69 17.08 -24.43
#